data_AF-A0AAV0N300-F1
#
_entry.id   AF-A0AAV0N300-F1
#
_cell.length_a   1.000
_cell.length_b   1.000
_cell.length_c   1.000
_cell.angle_alpha   90.00
_cell.angle_beta   90.00
_cell.angle_gamma   90.00
#
_symmetry.space_group_name_H-M   'P 1'
#
loop_
_entity.id
_entity.type
_entity.pdbx_description
1 polymer ?
#
loop_
_entity_poly.entity_id
_entity_poly.type
_entity_poly.pdbx_seq_one_letter_code
_entity_poly.pdbx_strand_id
1 'polypeptide(L)'
;MGRIAAAGKSLAGALSLLGLSTAFGTSVWVTFISSYVLANVLPRQQFGVVQSKVYPVYFQAMGLSTGLALLGHLLGRGSNFVSAKSEMLQAFNLVAAIALVVVNGMYIEPLATKAMFERMRIEKEEGRGRGADAGPAAAGAELAEEDAEEKEEEETNSRLSRLNSRVKRLNSYSSWLNILALMALTWHLVHLGHALHAVAS
;
A
#
# COMPACT_ATOMS: atom_id res chain seq x y z
N MET A 1 -41.93 -14.27 -10.71
CA MET A 1 -40.97 -14.07 -9.59
C MET A 1 -39.62 -14.80 -9.77
N GLY A 2 -39.56 -16.02 -10.32
CA GLY A 2 -38.29 -16.78 -10.44
C GLY A 2 -37.18 -16.17 -11.31
N ARG A 3 -37.51 -15.52 -12.44
CA ARG A 3 -36.50 -14.92 -13.35
C ARG A 3 -35.75 -13.73 -12.73
N ILE A 4 -36.44 -12.92 -11.94
CA ILE A 4 -35.86 -11.75 -11.26
C ILE A 4 -34.90 -12.20 -10.16
N ALA A 5 -35.27 -13.23 -9.39
CA ALA A 5 -34.41 -13.81 -8.36
C ALA A 5 -33.15 -14.47 -8.96
N ALA A 6 -33.29 -15.17 -10.10
CA ALA A 6 -32.15 -15.75 -10.82
C ALA A 6 -31.20 -14.68 -11.38
N ALA A 7 -31.75 -13.61 -11.98
CA ALA A 7 -30.97 -12.47 -12.45
C ALA A 7 -30.22 -11.79 -11.30
N GLY A 8 -30.84 -11.62 -10.14
CA GLY A 8 -30.21 -11.05 -8.95
C GLY A 8 -29.02 -11.88 -8.45
N LYS A 9 -29.14 -13.22 -8.41
CA LYS A 9 -28.03 -14.11 -8.03
C LYS A 9 -26.88 -14.09 -9.04
N SER A 10 -27.21 -14.04 -10.33
CA SER A 10 -26.20 -13.94 -11.40
C SER A 10 -25.43 -12.62 -11.32
N LEU A 11 -26.15 -11.51 -11.11
CA LEU A 11 -25.54 -10.20 -10.90
C LEU A 11 -24.63 -10.19 -9.67
N ALA A 12 -25.09 -10.74 -8.54
CA ALA A 12 -24.28 -10.83 -7.33
C ALA A 12 -22.99 -11.63 -7.54
N GLY A 13 -23.07 -12.77 -8.24
CA GLY A 13 -21.89 -13.55 -8.63
C GLY A 13 -20.92 -12.77 -9.54
N ALA A 14 -21.45 -12.02 -10.50
CA ALA A 14 -20.63 -11.17 -11.37
C ALA A 14 -19.91 -10.07 -10.57
N LEU A 15 -20.61 -9.40 -9.63
CA LEU A 15 -20.02 -8.40 -8.74
C LEU A 15 -18.92 -8.99 -7.86
N SER A 16 -19.16 -10.18 -7.28
CA SER A 16 -18.15 -10.90 -6.50
C SER A 16 -16.89 -11.17 -7.30
N LEU A 17 -17.04 -11.74 -8.50
CA LEU A 17 -15.93 -12.13 -9.35
C LEU A 17 -15.16 -10.91 -9.87
N LEU A 18 -15.87 -9.87 -10.31
CA LEU A 18 -15.24 -8.63 -10.78
C LEU A 18 -14.48 -7.93 -9.66
N GLY A 19 -15.07 -7.82 -8.47
CA GLY A 19 -14.41 -7.24 -7.31
C GLY A 19 -13.16 -8.02 -6.91
N LEU A 20 -13.29 -9.36 -6.78
CA LEU A 20 -12.20 -10.23 -6.36
C LEU A 20 -11.05 -10.25 -7.36
N SER A 21 -11.35 -10.41 -8.66
CA SER A 21 -10.34 -10.45 -9.72
C SER A 21 -9.60 -9.11 -9.84
N THR A 22 -10.32 -7.99 -9.75
CA THR A 22 -9.73 -6.66 -9.77
C THR A 22 -8.82 -6.44 -8.56
N ALA A 23 -9.28 -6.78 -7.35
CA ALA A 23 -8.48 -6.64 -6.12
C ALA A 23 -7.22 -7.51 -6.17
N PHE A 24 -7.39 -8.80 -6.51
CA PHE A 24 -6.28 -9.74 -6.58
C PHE A 24 -5.25 -9.34 -7.65
N GLY A 25 -5.70 -9.06 -8.88
CA GLY A 25 -4.83 -8.66 -9.98
C GLY A 25 -4.08 -7.37 -9.70
N THR A 26 -4.77 -6.36 -9.16
CA THR A 26 -4.17 -5.07 -8.79
C THR A 26 -3.13 -5.23 -7.69
N SER A 27 -3.43 -6.05 -6.67
CA SER A 27 -2.49 -6.34 -5.57
C SER A 27 -1.22 -7.02 -6.07
N VAL A 28 -1.35 -8.05 -6.91
CA VAL A 28 -0.20 -8.75 -7.51
C VAL A 28 0.62 -7.81 -8.38
N TRP A 29 -0.04 -7.03 -9.24
CA TRP A 29 0.62 -6.09 -10.13
C TRP A 29 1.44 -5.03 -9.38
N VAL A 30 0.83 -4.36 -8.41
CA VAL A 30 1.50 -3.28 -7.67
C VAL A 30 2.63 -3.81 -6.78
N THR A 31 2.40 -4.94 -6.10
CA THR A 31 3.36 -5.49 -5.13
C THR A 31 4.59 -6.08 -5.80
N PHE A 32 4.40 -6.88 -6.85
CA PHE A 32 5.51 -7.65 -7.42
C PHE A 32 6.05 -7.05 -8.71
N ILE A 33 5.17 -6.60 -9.60
CA ILE A 33 5.58 -6.18 -10.96
C ILE A 33 6.01 -4.72 -10.93
N SER A 34 5.11 -3.83 -10.54
CA SER A 34 5.37 -2.38 -10.52
C SER A 34 6.54 -2.04 -9.60
N SER A 35 6.54 -2.56 -8.38
CA SER A 35 7.61 -2.30 -7.40
C SER A 35 8.98 -2.77 -7.90
N TYR A 36 9.06 -3.93 -8.55
CA TYR A 36 10.30 -4.42 -9.14
C TYR A 36 10.76 -3.54 -10.31
N VAL A 37 9.88 -3.24 -11.27
CA VAL A 37 10.23 -2.44 -12.46
C VAL A 37 10.69 -1.04 -12.05
N LEU A 38 9.92 -0.35 -11.20
CA LEU A 38 10.24 1.02 -10.78
C LEU A 38 11.54 1.10 -9.98
N ALA A 39 11.82 0.11 -9.11
CA ALA A 39 13.04 0.09 -8.31
C ALA A 39 14.31 -0.08 -9.17
N ASN A 40 14.20 -0.68 -10.35
CA ASN A 40 15.31 -0.86 -11.28
C ASN A 40 15.51 0.32 -12.24
N VAL A 41 14.45 1.07 -12.53
CA VAL A 41 14.48 2.12 -13.58
C VAL A 41 14.60 3.53 -13.02
N LEU A 42 14.06 3.81 -11.82
CA LEU A 42 14.01 5.16 -11.28
C LEU A 42 15.03 5.40 -10.15
N PRO A 43 15.67 6.59 -10.11
CA PRO A 43 16.36 7.07 -8.92
C PRO A 43 15.40 7.07 -7.72
N ARG A 44 15.91 6.73 -6.52
CA ARG A 44 15.11 6.62 -5.28
C ARG A 44 14.20 7.82 -5.01
N GLN A 45 14.66 9.01 -5.37
CA GLN A 45 13.91 10.25 -5.20
C GLN A 45 12.68 10.30 -6.12
N GLN A 46 12.86 10.00 -7.41
CA GLN A 46 11.77 9.94 -8.39
C GLN A 46 10.82 8.77 -8.09
N PHE A 47 11.36 7.63 -7.67
CA PHE A 47 10.59 6.45 -7.31
C PHE A 47 9.50 6.78 -6.30
N GLY A 48 9.82 7.46 -5.20
CA GLY A 48 8.78 7.73 -4.23
C GLY A 48 7.93 8.97 -4.49
N VAL A 49 8.34 9.87 -5.39
CA VAL A 49 7.37 10.81 -5.98
C VAL A 49 6.28 10.03 -6.71
N VAL A 50 6.65 9.03 -7.52
CA VAL A 50 5.67 8.17 -8.20
C VAL A 50 4.84 7.37 -7.19
N GLN A 51 5.46 6.75 -6.19
CA GLN A 51 4.73 6.00 -5.15
C GLN A 51 3.72 6.88 -4.42
N SER A 52 4.06 8.13 -4.09
CA SER A 52 3.15 9.06 -3.39
C SER A 52 1.88 9.39 -4.19
N LYS A 53 1.87 9.17 -5.51
CA LYS A 53 0.70 9.38 -6.37
C LYS A 53 -0.01 8.08 -6.71
N VAL A 54 0.72 6.98 -6.85
CA VAL A 54 0.16 5.67 -7.19
C VAL A 54 -0.53 5.03 -5.98
N TYR A 55 0.06 5.12 -4.78
CA TYR A 55 -0.45 4.43 -3.61
C TYR A 55 -1.84 4.87 -3.14
N PRO A 56 -2.20 6.16 -3.10
CA PRO A 56 -3.56 6.57 -2.77
C PRO A 56 -4.61 5.96 -3.70
N VAL A 57 -4.32 5.96 -5.01
CA VAL A 57 -5.20 5.37 -6.03
C VAL A 57 -5.28 3.85 -5.88
N TYR A 58 -4.15 3.20 -5.61
CA TYR A 58 -4.08 1.76 -5.35
C TYR A 58 -4.97 1.36 -4.16
N PHE A 59 -4.82 2.03 -3.01
CA PHE A 59 -5.60 1.69 -1.80
C PHE A 59 -7.10 1.96 -1.99
N GLN A 60 -7.47 3.01 -2.72
CA GLN A 60 -8.86 3.26 -3.10
C GLN A 60 -9.41 2.16 -4.00
N ALA A 61 -8.68 1.79 -5.06
CA ALA A 61 -9.07 0.72 -5.98
C ALA A 61 -9.21 -0.62 -5.24
N MET A 62 -8.27 -0.95 -4.36
CA MET A 62 -8.31 -2.15 -3.52
C MET A 62 -9.52 -2.15 -2.57
N GLY A 63 -9.79 -1.03 -1.90
CA GLY A 63 -10.94 -0.90 -0.99
C GLY A 63 -12.27 -1.06 -1.73
N LEU A 64 -12.43 -0.39 -2.87
CA LEU A 64 -13.65 -0.45 -3.68
C LEU A 64 -13.87 -1.85 -4.28
N SER A 65 -12.84 -2.44 -4.88
CA SER A 65 -12.94 -3.77 -5.51
C SER A 65 -13.16 -4.88 -4.48
N THR A 66 -12.49 -4.83 -3.33
CA THR A 66 -12.72 -5.79 -2.24
C THR A 66 -14.10 -5.59 -1.60
N GLY A 67 -14.56 -4.34 -1.48
CA GLY A 67 -15.92 -4.02 -1.06
C GLY A 67 -16.97 -4.57 -2.02
N LEU A 68 -16.73 -4.46 -3.34
CA LEU A 68 -17.60 -5.04 -4.37
C LEU A 68 -17.64 -6.57 -4.27
N ALA A 69 -16.49 -7.19 -3.98
CA ALA A 69 -16.39 -8.62 -3.77
C ALA A 69 -17.26 -9.08 -2.60
N LEU A 70 -17.19 -8.36 -1.47
CA LEU A 70 -17.99 -8.59 -0.27
C LEU A 70 -19.48 -8.38 -0.55
N LEU A 71 -19.86 -7.29 -1.22
CA LEU A 71 -21.26 -7.02 -1.55
C LEU A 71 -21.85 -8.13 -2.43
N GLY A 72 -21.14 -8.55 -3.48
CA GLY A 72 -21.56 -9.68 -4.30
C GLY A 72 -21.71 -10.97 -3.48
N HIS A 73 -20.81 -11.20 -2.53
CA HIS A 73 -20.78 -12.41 -1.72
C HIS A 73 -22.01 -12.47 -0.80
N LEU A 74 -22.34 -11.35 -0.16
CA LEU A 74 -23.52 -11.21 0.69
C LEU A 74 -24.83 -11.31 -0.11
N LEU A 75 -24.91 -10.64 -1.27
CA LEU A 75 -26.11 -10.63 -2.10
C LEU A 75 -26.38 -11.99 -2.79
N GLY A 76 -25.32 -12.74 -3.14
CA GLY A 76 -25.43 -14.00 -3.87
C GLY A 76 -25.96 -15.17 -3.04
N ARG A 77 -25.84 -15.11 -1.70
CA ARG A 77 -26.15 -16.25 -0.80
C ARG A 77 -27.49 -16.14 -0.04
N GLY A 78 -28.13 -14.97 0.02
CA GLY A 78 -29.49 -14.80 0.55
C GLY A 78 -29.70 -15.34 1.99
N SER A 79 -30.88 -15.89 2.29
CA SER A 79 -31.29 -16.30 3.66
C SER A 79 -30.49 -17.47 4.26
N ASN A 80 -29.73 -18.21 3.45
CA ASN A 80 -28.94 -19.36 3.91
C ASN A 80 -27.53 -18.97 4.37
N PHE A 81 -27.15 -17.69 4.21
CA PHE A 81 -25.83 -17.16 4.55
C PHE A 81 -25.44 -17.39 6.02
N VAL A 82 -26.39 -17.24 6.95
CA VAL A 82 -26.16 -17.37 8.40
C VAL A 82 -26.06 -18.84 8.84
N SER A 83 -26.61 -19.78 8.07
CA SER A 83 -26.58 -21.20 8.42
C SER A 83 -25.25 -21.88 8.11
N ALA A 84 -24.44 -21.31 7.20
CA ALA A 84 -23.18 -21.87 6.76
C ALA A 84 -21.99 -21.16 7.42
N LYS A 85 -21.41 -21.76 8.46
CA LYS A 85 -20.22 -21.23 9.18
C LYS A 85 -19.07 -20.86 8.25
N SER A 86 -18.86 -21.62 7.17
CA SER A 86 -17.82 -21.35 6.17
C SER A 86 -18.03 -20.02 5.45
N GLU A 87 -19.27 -19.64 5.15
CA GLU A 87 -19.59 -18.39 4.46
C GLU A 87 -19.40 -17.17 5.38
N MET A 88 -19.75 -17.30 6.66
CA MET A 88 -19.44 -16.26 7.66
C MET A 88 -17.94 -16.04 7.81
N LEU A 89 -17.14 -17.11 7.81
CA LEU A 89 -15.68 -17.00 7.86
C LEU A 89 -15.13 -16.28 6.62
N GLN A 90 -15.69 -16.53 5.43
CA GLN A 90 -15.28 -15.86 4.20
C GLN A 90 -15.64 -14.37 4.19
N ALA A 91 -16.83 -14.01 4.66
CA ALA A 91 -17.20 -12.61 4.80
C ALA A 91 -16.33 -11.89 5.85
N PHE A 92 -16.04 -12.55 6.98
CA PHE A 92 -15.12 -11.99 7.98
C PHE A 92 -13.71 -11.80 7.41
N ASN A 93 -13.22 -12.76 6.63
CA ASN A 93 -11.93 -12.67 5.92
C ASN A 93 -11.91 -11.49 4.93
N LEU A 94 -12.97 -11.27 4.15
CA LEU A 94 -13.08 -10.11 3.26
C LEU A 94 -13.15 -8.78 4.01
N VAL A 95 -13.89 -8.73 5.13
CA VAL A 95 -13.92 -7.54 6.01
C VAL A 95 -12.55 -7.27 6.60
N ALA A 96 -11.83 -8.30 7.04
CA ALA A 96 -10.46 -8.18 7.52
C ALA A 96 -9.52 -7.67 6.41
N ALA A 97 -9.65 -8.17 5.18
CA ALA A 97 -8.89 -7.67 4.02
C ALA A 97 -9.16 -6.19 3.74
N ILE A 98 -10.43 -5.76 3.77
CA ILE A 98 -10.80 -4.35 3.63
C ILE A 98 -10.18 -3.52 4.76
N ALA A 99 -10.26 -3.99 6.01
CA ALA A 99 -9.69 -3.29 7.16
C ALA A 99 -8.17 -3.13 7.01
N LEU A 100 -7.46 -4.18 6.60
CA LEU A 100 -6.02 -4.13 6.33
C LEU A 100 -5.68 -3.09 5.25
N VAL A 101 -6.41 -3.10 4.13
CA VAL A 101 -6.23 -2.15 3.02
C VAL A 101 -6.51 -0.71 3.46
N VAL A 102 -7.62 -0.47 4.16
CA VAL A 102 -8.04 0.86 4.63
C VAL A 102 -7.07 1.39 5.68
N VAL A 103 -6.67 0.58 6.65
CA VAL A 103 -5.68 0.99 7.67
C VAL A 103 -4.35 1.31 7.02
N ASN A 104 -3.91 0.49 6.06
CA ASN A 104 -2.67 0.73 5.32
C ASN A 104 -2.73 2.05 4.54
N GLY A 105 -3.82 2.28 3.79
CA GLY A 105 -4.00 3.49 2.98
C GLY A 105 -4.26 4.77 3.78
N MET A 106 -5.05 4.72 4.85
CA MET A 106 -5.44 5.93 5.59
C MET A 106 -4.41 6.35 6.66
N TYR A 107 -3.62 5.42 7.19
CA TYR A 107 -2.70 5.72 8.28
C TYR A 107 -1.24 5.48 7.87
N ILE A 108 -0.88 4.30 7.38
CA ILE A 108 0.55 3.99 7.15
C ILE A 108 1.09 4.75 5.94
N GLU A 109 0.34 4.80 4.85
CA GLU A 109 0.73 5.46 3.61
C GLU A 109 1.00 6.96 3.76
N PRO A 110 0.09 7.79 4.31
CA PRO A 110 0.38 9.21 4.50
C PRO A 110 1.54 9.45 5.46
N LEU A 111 1.75 8.58 6.46
CA LEU A 111 2.91 8.66 7.35
C LEU A 111 4.22 8.33 6.61
N ALA A 112 4.21 7.30 5.74
CA ALA A 112 5.37 6.89 4.96
C ALA A 112 5.74 7.96 3.92
N THR A 113 4.74 8.46 3.20
CA THR A 113 4.89 9.51 2.19
C THR A 113 5.42 10.80 2.80
N LYS A 114 4.90 11.25 3.96
CA LYS A 114 5.42 12.43 4.66
C LYS A 114 6.88 12.26 5.08
N ALA A 115 7.23 11.14 5.71
CA ALA A 115 8.60 10.86 6.14
C ALA A 115 9.57 10.79 4.95
N MET A 116 9.11 10.29 3.81
CA MET A 116 9.91 10.25 2.59
C MET A 116 10.13 11.64 2.00
N PHE A 117 9.11 12.50 1.94
CA PHE A 117 9.26 13.86 1.42
C PHE A 117 10.13 14.72 2.33
N GLU A 118 10.03 14.56 3.64
CA GLU A 118 10.91 15.24 4.60
C GLU A 118 12.38 14.86 4.36
N ARG A 119 12.67 13.57 4.16
CA ARG A 119 14.00 13.07 3.82
C ARG A 119 14.51 13.69 2.52
N MET A 120 13.64 13.69 1.51
CA MET A 120 13.93 14.24 0.18
C MET A 120 14.23 15.73 0.22
N ARG A 121 13.55 16.48 1.11
CA ARG A 121 13.76 17.92 1.29
C ARG A 121 15.13 18.18 1.90
N ILE A 122 15.49 17.47 2.96
CA ILE A 122 16.79 17.60 3.65
C ILE A 122 17.94 17.27 2.69
N GLU A 123 17.85 16.14 1.94
CA GLU A 123 18.87 15.77 0.94
C GLU A 123 19.04 16.84 -0.16
N LYS A 124 17.98 17.59 -0.49
CA LYS A 124 18.02 18.66 -1.50
C LYS A 124 18.60 19.97 -0.95
N GLU A 125 18.36 20.26 0.33
CA GLU A 125 18.89 21.44 1.02
C GLU A 125 20.41 21.31 1.19
N GLU A 126 20.90 20.14 1.59
CA GLU A 126 22.34 19.83 1.66
C GLU A 126 23.04 19.92 0.29
N GLY A 127 22.38 19.44 -0.77
CA GLY A 127 22.92 19.53 -2.14
C GLY A 127 23.00 20.94 -2.71
N ARG A 128 22.34 21.94 -2.09
CA ARG A 128 22.41 23.36 -2.48
C ARG A 128 23.34 24.19 -1.60
N GLY A 129 23.57 23.80 -0.35
CA GLY A 129 24.45 24.51 0.59
C GLY A 129 25.94 24.40 0.26
N ARG A 130 26.37 23.29 -0.36
CA ARG A 130 27.79 23.02 -0.71
C ARG A 130 28.34 23.83 -1.91
N GLY A 131 27.52 24.68 -2.54
CA GLY A 131 27.88 25.38 -3.79
C GLY A 131 28.17 26.88 -3.66
N ALA A 132 28.09 27.46 -2.45
CA ALA A 132 28.25 28.90 -2.24
C ALA A 132 29.50 29.19 -1.39
N ASP A 133 30.59 29.45 -2.11
CA ASP A 133 31.64 30.44 -1.82
C ASP A 133 32.37 30.38 -0.45
N ALA A 134 33.45 29.61 -0.40
CA ALA A 134 34.58 29.88 0.50
C ALA A 134 35.59 30.80 -0.20
N GLY A 135 35.62 32.07 0.21
CA GLY A 135 36.65 33.05 -0.15
C GLY A 135 37.76 33.10 0.92
N PRO A 136 39.03 33.33 0.55
CA PRO A 136 40.16 33.15 1.47
C PRO A 136 40.42 34.41 2.32
N ALA A 137 39.85 34.47 3.54
CA ALA A 137 40.32 35.35 4.62
C ALA A 137 39.59 35.11 5.97
N ALA A 138 39.99 34.13 6.80
CA ALA A 138 40.20 34.30 8.25
C ALA A 138 40.47 32.98 9.01
N ALA A 139 41.74 32.54 9.09
CA ALA A 139 42.17 31.31 9.78
C ALA A 139 41.76 31.12 11.26
N GLY A 140 41.28 32.15 11.96
CA GLY A 140 40.76 32.06 13.33
C GLY A 140 39.23 32.02 13.44
N ALA A 141 38.51 32.51 12.43
CA ALA A 141 37.06 32.34 12.29
C ALA A 141 36.74 31.01 11.59
N GLU A 142 37.61 30.59 10.66
CA GLU A 142 37.55 29.33 9.93
C GLU A 142 37.47 28.12 10.87
N LEU A 143 38.25 28.06 11.96
CA LEU A 143 38.16 26.93 12.90
C LEU A 143 36.83 26.87 13.67
N ALA A 144 36.22 28.02 13.97
CA ALA A 144 34.93 28.07 14.66
C ALA A 144 33.75 27.87 13.70
N GLU A 145 33.91 28.29 12.44
CA GLU A 145 32.97 28.03 11.34
C GLU A 145 33.04 26.56 10.90
N GLU A 146 34.23 25.95 10.77
CA GLU A 146 34.42 24.52 10.52
C GLU A 146 33.83 23.66 11.65
N ASP A 147 34.10 23.99 12.92
CA ASP A 147 33.50 23.27 14.07
C ASP A 147 31.97 23.41 14.11
N ALA A 148 31.42 24.52 13.61
CA ALA A 148 29.98 24.76 13.54
C ALA A 148 29.35 24.00 12.35
N GLU A 149 30.00 24.01 11.19
CA GLU A 149 29.60 23.28 9.99
C GLU A 149 29.67 21.76 10.20
N GLU A 150 30.73 21.24 10.85
CA GLU A 150 30.84 19.81 11.19
C GLU A 150 29.72 19.37 12.14
N LYS A 151 29.40 20.19 13.17
CA LYS A 151 28.28 19.92 14.09
C LYS A 151 26.93 19.95 13.38
N GLU A 152 26.74 20.89 12.45
CA GLU A 152 25.52 20.98 11.65
C GLU A 152 25.40 19.78 10.70
N GLU A 153 26.49 19.36 10.05
CA GLU A 153 26.52 18.18 9.19
C GLU A 153 26.29 16.87 9.98
N GLU A 154 26.89 16.73 11.16
CA GLU A 154 26.64 15.58 12.04
C GLU A 154 25.19 15.53 12.51
N GLU A 155 24.61 16.68 12.92
CA GLU A 155 23.20 16.75 13.30
C GLU A 155 22.29 16.34 12.14
N THR A 156 22.58 16.83 10.93
CA THR A 156 21.75 16.57 9.75
C THR A 156 21.85 15.10 9.31
N ASN A 157 23.06 14.52 9.31
CA ASN A 157 23.28 13.08 9.11
C ASN A 157 22.53 12.23 10.15
N SER A 158 22.52 12.67 11.42
CA SER A 158 21.77 11.99 12.48
C SER A 158 20.26 12.04 12.23
N ARG A 159 19.73 13.18 11.79
CA ARG A 159 18.30 13.35 11.41
C ARG A 159 17.95 12.48 10.21
N LEU A 160 18.81 12.45 9.19
CA LEU A 160 18.63 11.66 7.97
C LEU A 160 18.61 10.15 8.28
N SER A 161 19.49 9.67 9.15
CA SER A 161 19.54 8.26 9.56
C SER A 161 18.28 7.81 10.31
N ARG A 162 17.76 8.66 11.22
CA ARG A 162 16.50 8.43 11.94
C ARG A 162 15.32 8.36 10.99
N LEU A 163 15.27 9.29 10.04
CA LEU A 163 14.18 9.37 9.06
C LEU A 163 14.22 8.20 8.08
N ASN A 164 15.40 7.79 7.63
CA ASN A 164 15.60 6.59 6.83
C ASN A 164 15.07 5.33 7.54
N SER A 165 15.38 5.18 8.83
CA SER A 165 14.88 4.08 9.64
C SER A 165 13.35 4.10 9.76
N ARG A 166 12.75 5.28 9.92
CA ARG A 166 11.30 5.46 9.96
C ARG A 166 10.64 5.08 8.63
N VAL A 167 11.20 5.54 7.50
CA VAL A 167 10.70 5.21 6.15
C VAL A 167 10.77 3.70 5.90
N LYS A 168 11.91 3.06 6.19
CA LYS A 168 12.07 1.60 6.04
C LYS A 168 11.05 0.83 6.88
N ARG A 169 10.85 1.23 8.14
CA ARG A 169 9.88 0.59 9.04
C ARG A 169 8.45 0.72 8.54
N LEU A 170 8.04 1.93 8.13
CA LEU A 170 6.69 2.17 7.61
C LEU A 170 6.45 1.42 6.29
N ASN A 171 7.43 1.42 5.39
CA ASN A 171 7.32 0.70 4.12
C ASN A 171 7.26 -0.83 4.34
N SER A 172 8.02 -1.35 5.31
CA SER A 172 7.96 -2.76 5.72
C SER A 172 6.56 -3.11 6.24
N TYR A 173 6.01 -2.32 7.17
CA TYR A 173 4.65 -2.55 7.68
C TYR A 173 3.59 -2.48 6.57
N SER A 174 3.69 -1.49 5.67
CA SER A 174 2.77 -1.38 4.54
C SER A 174 2.82 -2.62 3.64
N SER A 175 4.04 -3.11 3.34
CA SER A 175 4.25 -4.31 2.54
C SER A 175 3.68 -5.56 3.22
N TRP A 176 3.90 -5.72 4.52
CA TRP A 176 3.34 -6.82 5.30
C TRP A 176 1.81 -6.82 5.29
N LEU A 177 1.17 -5.67 5.54
CA LEU A 177 -0.29 -5.54 5.48
C LEU A 177 -0.81 -5.89 4.08
N ASN A 178 -0.08 -5.51 3.04
CA ASN A 178 -0.46 -5.80 1.67
C ASN A 178 -0.37 -7.30 1.35
N ILE A 179 0.68 -7.98 1.83
CA ILE A 179 0.84 -9.43 1.70
C ILE A 179 -0.26 -10.16 2.48
N LEU A 180 -0.58 -9.73 3.70
CA LEU A 180 -1.69 -10.28 4.49
C LEU A 180 -3.03 -10.14 3.75
N ALA A 181 -3.30 -8.97 3.16
CA ALA A 181 -4.49 -8.75 2.36
C ALA A 181 -4.52 -9.67 1.11
N LEU A 182 -3.39 -9.83 0.42
CA LEU A 182 -3.28 -10.75 -0.71
C LEU A 182 -3.50 -12.21 -0.31
N MET A 183 -2.99 -12.64 0.85
CA MET A 183 -3.25 -13.98 1.37
C MET A 183 -4.74 -14.19 1.67
N ALA A 184 -5.39 -13.20 2.28
CA ALA A 184 -6.83 -13.23 2.52
C ALA A 184 -7.64 -13.34 1.21
N LEU A 185 -7.27 -12.57 0.18
CA LEU A 185 -7.90 -12.65 -1.14
C LEU A 185 -7.67 -14.02 -1.80
N THR A 186 -6.45 -14.56 -1.71
CA THR A 186 -6.12 -15.91 -2.22
C THR A 186 -6.97 -16.97 -1.54
N TRP A 187 -7.12 -16.90 -0.22
CA TRP A 187 -7.96 -17.84 0.54
C TRP A 187 -9.41 -17.81 0.07
N HIS A 188 -9.96 -16.60 -0.16
CA HIS A 188 -11.31 -16.44 -0.68
C HIS A 188 -11.45 -17.00 -2.11
N LEU A 189 -10.44 -16.79 -2.96
CA LEU A 189 -10.38 -17.30 -4.32
C LEU A 189 -10.40 -18.83 -4.36
N VAL A 190 -9.59 -19.48 -3.51
CA VAL A 190 -9.56 -20.95 -3.40
C VAL A 190 -10.90 -21.50 -2.93
N HIS A 191 -11.52 -20.87 -1.93
CA HIS A 191 -12.86 -21.26 -1.46
C HIS A 191 -13.90 -21.17 -2.57
N LEU A 192 -13.89 -20.06 -3.33
CA LEU A 192 -14.79 -19.89 -4.47
C LEU A 192 -14.54 -20.94 -5.55
N GLY A 193 -13.28 -21.27 -5.84
CA GLY A 193 -12.89 -22.33 -6.77
C GLY A 193 -13.42 -23.71 -6.36
N HIS A 194 -13.27 -24.08 -5.10
CA HIS A 194 -13.83 -25.33 -4.57
C HIS A 194 -15.36 -25.36 -4.63
N ALA A 195 -16.02 -24.25 -4.30
CA ALA A 195 -17.47 -24.16 -4.37
C ALA A 195 -17.99 -24.30 -5.81
N LEU A 196 -17.28 -23.73 -6.80
CA LEU A 196 -17.62 -23.88 -8.22
C LEU A 196 -17.42 -25.32 -8.70
N HIS A 197 -16.33 -25.96 -8.30
CA HIS A 197 -16.05 -27.36 -8.67
C HIS A 197 -17.12 -28.30 -8.12
N ALA A 198 -17.51 -28.14 -6.86
CA ALA A 198 -18.53 -28.97 -6.22
C ALA A 198 -19.94 -28.81 -6.82
N VAL A 199 -20.22 -27.70 -7.50
CA VAL A 199 -21.50 -27.48 -8.21
C VAL A 199 -21.46 -28.04 -9.63
N ALA A 200 -20.27 -28.16 -10.22
CA ALA A 200 -20.06 -28.68 -11.57
C ALA A 200 -19.93 -30.21 -11.64
N SER A 201 -19.59 -30.86 -10.51
CA SER A 201 -19.56 -32.32 -10.32
C SER A 201 -20.91 -32.89 -9.93
#